data_AF-A0A3D1U2Y7-F1
#
_entry.id   AF-A0A3D1U2Y7-F1
#
_cell.length_a   1.000
_cell.length_b   1.000
_cell.length_c   1.000
_cell.angle_alpha   90.00
_cell.angle_beta   90.00
_cell.angle_gamma   90.00
#
_symmetry.space_group_name_H-M   'P 1'
#
loop_
_entity.id
_entity.type
_entity.pdbx_description
1 polymer ?
#
loop_
_entity_poly.entity_id
_entity_poly.type
_entity_poly.pdbx_seq_one_letter_code
_entity_poly.pdbx_strand_id
1 'polypeptide(L)'
;MPTIHLQIVTPERVVLEEDADIVVARAAEGDIGIYHGHEPVLSPLDPGELMYRSQGEEHHLAVAGGFLEVTPDKVVVLADAAERSEEIDRERAEEARVRAEQLLAERRGTELEAETAAALQKALLRLRVAGLRRTRRRPGDRTEA
;
A
#
# COMPACT_ATOMS: atom_id res chain seq x y z
N MET A 1 -3.23 -23.85 5.73
CA MET A 1 -2.37 -23.15 6.70
C MET A 1 -3.27 -22.23 7.50
N PRO A 2 -2.98 -21.92 8.78
CA PRO A 2 -3.78 -20.96 9.52
C PRO A 2 -3.65 -19.57 8.87
N THR A 3 -4.78 -18.89 8.70
CA THR A 3 -4.89 -17.56 8.09
C THR A 3 -5.17 -16.50 9.14
N ILE A 4 -4.84 -15.25 8.84
CA ILE A 4 -5.18 -14.09 9.68
C ILE A 4 -6.24 -13.26 8.96
N HIS A 5 -7.24 -12.78 9.70
CA HIS A 5 -8.28 -11.95 9.14
C HIS A 5 -7.74 -10.54 8.91
N LEU A 6 -7.64 -10.09 7.66
CA LEU A 6 -7.15 -8.77 7.28
C LEU A 6 -8.31 -7.85 6.95
N GLN A 7 -8.36 -6.70 7.61
CA GLN A 7 -9.30 -5.63 7.33
C GLN A 7 -8.54 -4.33 7.06
N ILE A 8 -8.81 -3.69 5.92
CA ILE A 8 -8.26 -2.39 5.56
C ILE A 8 -9.41 -1.41 5.41
N VAL A 9 -9.41 -0.35 6.22
CA VAL A 9 -10.46 0.65 6.25
C VAL A 9 -9.87 2.04 6.08
N THR A 10 -10.63 2.90 5.41
CA THR A 10 -10.37 4.34 5.32
C THR A 10 -11.59 5.09 5.88
N PRO A 11 -11.50 6.42 6.10
CA PRO A 11 -12.65 7.21 6.53
C PRO A 11 -13.87 7.10 5.61
N GLU A 12 -13.65 6.80 4.32
CA GLU A 12 -14.70 6.73 3.31
C GLU A 12 -15.35 5.34 3.19
N ARG A 13 -14.57 4.26 3.34
CA ARG A 13 -15.05 2.89 3.11
C ARG A 13 -14.16 1.81 3.73
N VAL A 14 -14.71 0.60 3.82
CA VAL A 14 -13.92 -0.62 3.90
C VAL A 14 -13.31 -0.88 2.51
N VAL A 15 -11.98 -0.91 2.43
CA VAL A 15 -11.24 -1.11 1.18
C VAL A 15 -11.06 -2.59 0.90
N LEU A 16 -10.79 -3.37 1.95
CA LEU A 16 -10.54 -4.80 1.87
C LEU A 16 -10.98 -5.49 3.16
N GLU A 17 -11.57 -6.67 3.03
CA GLU A 17 -11.84 -7.58 4.15
C GLU A 17 -11.71 -9.02 3.65
N GLU A 18 -10.57 -9.65 3.94
CA GLU A 18 -10.20 -10.96 3.40
C GLU A 18 -9.32 -11.74 4.40
N ASP A 19 -9.27 -13.05 4.28
CA ASP A 19 -8.29 -13.87 5.01
C ASP A 19 -6.96 -13.90 4.26
N ALA A 20 -5.86 -13.67 4.97
CA ALA A 20 -4.52 -13.63 4.42
C ALA A 20 -3.59 -14.66 5.09
N ASP A 21 -2.64 -15.19 4.32
CA ASP A 21 -1.55 -16.05 4.81
C ASP A 21 -0.45 -15.21 5.48
N ILE A 22 -0.20 -14.01 4.95
CA ILE A 22 0.77 -13.04 5.44
C ILE A 22 0.31 -11.63 5.03
N VAL A 23 0.57 -10.65 5.89
CA VAL A 23 0.43 -9.23 5.61
C VAL A 23 1.79 -8.55 5.83
N VAL A 24 2.25 -7.76 4.88
CA VAL A 24 3.49 -6.99 4.97
C VAL A 24 3.16 -5.51 4.80
N ALA A 25 3.58 -4.69 5.75
CA ALA A 25 3.31 -3.25 5.76
C ALA A 25 4.53 -2.45 6.22
N ARG A 26 4.59 -1.18 5.83
CA ARG A 26 5.61 -0.22 6.26
C ARG A 26 5.19 0.43 7.59
N ALA A 27 5.65 -0.08 8.72
CA ALA A 27 5.52 0.57 10.01
C ALA A 27 6.57 1.67 10.17
N ALA A 28 6.39 2.56 11.16
CA ALA A 28 7.32 3.67 11.41
C ALA A 28 8.76 3.24 11.74
N GLU A 29 8.96 2.02 12.24
CA GLU A 29 10.30 1.46 12.54
C GLU A 29 10.85 0.58 11.40
N GLY A 30 10.12 0.45 10.29
CA GLY A 30 10.50 -0.38 9.14
C GLY A 30 9.38 -1.30 8.67
N ASP A 31 9.73 -2.23 7.79
CA ASP A 31 8.76 -3.18 7.26
C ASP A 31 8.46 -4.28 8.30
N ILE A 32 7.17 -4.55 8.53
CA ILE A 32 6.68 -5.61 9.42
C ILE A 32 5.93 -6.67 8.61
N GLY A 33 6.26 -7.94 8.87
CA GLY A 33 5.58 -9.10 8.29
C GLY A 33 4.76 -9.84 9.35
N ILE A 34 3.46 -9.92 9.14
CA ILE A 34 2.48 -10.41 10.10
C ILE A 34 1.89 -11.73 9.58
N TYR A 35 1.98 -12.76 10.41
CA TYR A 35 1.38 -14.07 10.21
C TYR A 35 0.29 -14.32 11.24
N HIS A 36 -0.48 -15.40 11.06
CA HIS A 36 -1.40 -15.88 12.09
C HIS A 36 -0.67 -16.11 13.43
N GLY A 37 -1.25 -15.63 14.54
CA GLY A 37 -0.70 -15.77 15.89
C GLY A 37 0.40 -14.77 16.24
N HIS A 38 0.56 -13.68 15.47
CA HIS A 38 1.52 -12.62 15.78
C HIS A 38 1.21 -11.96 17.13
N GLU A 39 2.26 -11.50 17.82
CA GLU A 39 2.09 -10.74 19.07
C GLU A 39 1.27 -9.46 18.81
N PRO A 40 0.38 -9.05 19.73
CA PRO A 40 -0.37 -7.82 19.55
C PRO A 40 0.53 -6.60 19.38
N VAL A 41 0.27 -5.81 18.34
CA VAL A 41 1.05 -4.61 18.00
C VAL A 41 0.09 -3.50 17.61
N LEU A 42 0.34 -2.29 18.12
CA LEU A 42 -0.26 -1.07 17.61
C LEU A 42 0.87 -0.15 17.16
N SER A 43 0.90 0.22 15.89
CA SER A 43 1.98 1.03 15.32
C SER A 43 1.48 2.00 14.27
N PRO A 44 2.03 3.23 14.19
CA PRO A 44 1.80 4.09 13.04
C PRO A 44 2.38 3.46 11.76
N LEU A 45 1.67 3.67 10.66
CA LEU A 45 2.08 3.26 9.32
C LEU A 45 2.62 4.46 8.55
N ASP A 46 3.77 4.27 7.93
CA ASP A 46 4.30 5.23 6.95
C ASP A 46 3.63 5.00 5.59
N PRO A 47 3.58 6.03 4.72
CA PRO A 47 3.09 5.84 3.36
C PRO A 47 3.97 4.86 2.61
N GLY A 48 3.36 3.78 2.12
CA GLY A 48 4.08 2.64 1.61
C GLY A 48 3.20 1.64 0.88
N GLU A 49 3.86 0.64 0.32
CA GLU A 49 3.20 -0.52 -0.25
C GLU A 49 2.78 -1.45 0.89
N LEU A 50 1.51 -1.84 0.89
CA LEU A 50 1.04 -2.98 1.67
C LEU A 50 0.89 -4.16 0.71
N MET A 51 1.50 -5.29 1.08
CA MET A 51 1.35 -6.54 0.37
C MET A 51 0.64 -7.54 1.27
N TYR A 52 -0.31 -8.29 0.74
CA TYR A 52 -0.83 -9.46 1.42
C TYR A 52 -0.85 -10.64 0.45
N ARG A 53 -0.76 -11.85 1.00
CA ARG A 53 -0.97 -13.07 0.22
C ARG A 53 -2.25 -13.74 0.67
N SER A 54 -3.12 -14.07 -0.27
CA SER A 54 -4.31 -14.86 -0.01
C SER A 54 -4.42 -15.97 -1.05
N GLN A 55 -4.69 -17.20 -0.60
CA GLN A 55 -4.85 -18.36 -1.48
C GLN A 55 -3.67 -18.59 -2.45
N GLY A 56 -2.46 -18.21 -2.03
CA GLY A 56 -1.24 -18.33 -2.86
C GLY A 56 -1.02 -17.18 -3.86
N GLU A 57 -1.93 -16.22 -3.96
CA GLU A 57 -1.81 -15.03 -4.79
C GLU A 57 -1.35 -13.81 -3.97
N GLU A 58 -0.43 -13.02 -4.52
CA GLU A 58 0.04 -11.80 -3.88
C GLU A 58 -0.75 -10.61 -4.43
N HIS A 59 -1.19 -9.77 -3.50
CA HIS A 59 -1.97 -8.59 -3.76
C HIS A 59 -1.26 -7.39 -3.17
N HIS A 60 -1.32 -6.27 -3.87
CA HIS A 60 -0.60 -5.05 -3.52
C HIS A 60 -1.56 -3.87 -3.44
N LEU A 61 -1.39 -3.06 -2.39
CA LEU A 61 -2.12 -1.82 -2.17
C LEU A 61 -1.15 -0.67 -1.90
N ALA A 62 -1.50 0.51 -2.38
CA ALA A 62 -0.87 1.76 -1.97
C ALA A 62 -1.58 2.24 -0.72
N VAL A 63 -0.86 2.37 0.40
CA VAL A 63 -1.37 2.88 1.66
C VAL A 63 -0.71 4.21 1.96
N ALA A 64 -1.50 5.27 2.16
CA ALA A 64 -1.01 6.64 2.33
C ALA A 64 -0.58 6.98 3.77
N GLY A 65 -0.36 5.97 4.61
CA GLY A 65 -0.11 6.09 6.04
C GLY A 65 -1.35 5.74 6.87
N GLY A 66 -1.24 5.88 8.19
CA GLY A 66 -2.32 5.62 9.14
C GLY A 66 -1.85 4.83 10.35
N PHE A 67 -2.64 3.84 10.78
CA PHE A 67 -2.31 2.96 11.91
C PHE A 67 -2.52 1.49 11.56
N LEU A 68 -1.68 0.64 12.15
CA LEU A 68 -1.74 -0.81 12.10
C LEU A 68 -2.05 -1.33 13.50
N GLU A 69 -3.16 -2.04 13.63
CA GLU A 69 -3.51 -2.81 14.81
C GLU A 69 -3.42 -4.31 14.47
N VAL A 70 -2.65 -5.03 15.26
CA VAL A 70 -2.46 -6.48 15.15
C VAL A 70 -2.93 -7.12 16.44
N THR A 71 -3.73 -8.15 16.28
CA THR A 71 -4.14 -9.10 17.31
C THR A 71 -3.80 -10.51 16.83
N PRO A 72 -3.86 -11.55 17.69
CA PRO A 72 -3.43 -12.89 17.29
C PRO A 72 -4.20 -13.47 16.10
N ASP A 73 -5.45 -13.05 15.89
CA ASP A 73 -6.37 -13.56 14.87
C ASP A 73 -6.75 -12.53 13.80
N LYS A 74 -6.47 -11.23 14.02
CA LYS A 74 -6.88 -10.15 13.13
C LYS A 74 -5.82 -9.07 12.95
N VAL A 75 -5.70 -8.57 11.73
CA VAL A 75 -4.98 -7.34 11.38
C VAL A 75 -5.99 -6.29 10.91
N VAL A 76 -5.95 -5.11 11.51
CA VAL A 76 -6.73 -3.94 11.08
C VAL A 76 -5.77 -2.84 10.65
N VAL A 77 -5.95 -2.37 9.42
CA VAL A 77 -5.25 -1.20 8.90
C VAL A 77 -6.24 -0.05 8.82
N LEU A 78 -6.03 0.95 9.67
CA LEU A 78 -6.75 2.22 9.67
C LEU A 78 -5.96 3.19 8.79
N ALA A 79 -6.22 3.21 7.49
CA ALA A 79 -5.46 3.99 6.52
C ALA A 79 -6.08 5.36 6.26
N ASP A 80 -5.25 6.39 6.10
CA ASP A 80 -5.72 7.71 5.63
C ASP A 80 -6.28 7.64 4.21
N ALA A 81 -5.64 6.83 3.36
CA ALA A 81 -6.15 6.42 2.07
C ALA A 81 -5.50 5.09 1.67
N ALA A 82 -6.26 4.22 1.02
CA ALA A 82 -5.77 2.97 0.48
C ALA A 82 -6.39 2.69 -0.89
N GLU A 83 -5.55 2.28 -1.84
CA GLU A 83 -5.96 1.97 -3.22
C GLU A 83 -5.32 0.64 -3.63
N ARG A 84 -6.14 -0.29 -4.14
CA ARG A 84 -5.63 -1.54 -4.70
C ARG A 84 -4.88 -1.27 -6.00
N SER A 85 -3.88 -2.08 -6.30
CA SER A 85 -3.11 -1.95 -7.56
C SER A 85 -3.97 -1.90 -8.83
N GLU A 86 -5.12 -2.56 -8.84
CA GLU A 86 -6.09 -2.56 -9.94
C GLU A 86 -6.99 -1.33 -10.01
N GLU A 87 -7.17 -0.61 -8.89
CA GLU A 87 -7.98 0.63 -8.81
C GLU A 87 -7.16 1.87 -9.20
N ILE A 88 -5.83 1.78 -9.20
CA ILE A 88 -4.95 2.93 -9.46
C ILE A 88 -4.98 3.30 -10.94
N ASP A 89 -5.44 4.51 -11.22
CA ASP A 89 -5.28 5.17 -12.51
C ASP A 89 -3.85 5.69 -12.66
N ARG A 90 -3.10 5.03 -13.55
CA ARG A 90 -1.69 5.33 -13.79
C ARG A 90 -1.48 6.68 -14.49
N GLU A 91 -2.37 7.06 -15.41
CA GLU A 91 -2.24 8.34 -16.12
C GLU A 91 -2.45 9.50 -15.15
N ARG A 92 -3.51 9.42 -14.35
CA ARG A 92 -3.78 10.39 -13.29
C ARG A 92 -2.66 10.46 -12.24
N ALA A 93 -2.09 9.31 -11.86
CA ALA A 93 -0.96 9.27 -10.93
C ALA A 93 0.30 9.93 -11.51
N GLU A 94 0.55 9.78 -12.81
CA GLU A 94 1.67 10.40 -13.52
C GLU A 94 1.50 11.91 -13.63
N GLU A 95 0.30 12.38 -14.00
CA GLU A 95 -0.01 13.82 -14.01
C GLU A 95 0.18 14.46 -12.62
N ALA A 96 -0.24 13.76 -11.56
CA ALA A 96 -0.04 14.22 -10.19
C ALA A 96 1.45 14.31 -9.81
N ARG A 97 2.27 13.34 -10.24
CA ARG A 97 3.72 13.36 -10.06
C ARG A 97 4.34 14.57 -10.73
N VAL A 98 4.07 14.78 -12.01
CA VAL A 98 4.62 15.90 -12.80
C VAL A 98 4.22 17.24 -12.20
N ARG A 99 2.95 17.39 -11.80
CA ARG A 99 2.47 18.61 -11.15
C ARG A 99 3.18 18.90 -9.83
N ALA A 100 3.33 17.88 -8.97
CA ALA A 100 3.99 18.05 -7.69
C ALA A 100 5.49 18.39 -7.86
N GLU A 101 6.16 17.79 -8.84
CA GLU A 101 7.56 18.12 -9.18
C GLU A 101 7.73 19.56 -9.67
N GLN A 102 6.84 20.03 -10.53
CA GLN A 102 6.85 21.42 -11.01
C GLN A 102 6.64 22.40 -9.85
N LEU A 103 5.69 22.13 -8.96
CA LEU A 103 5.41 22.98 -7.81
C LEU A 103 6.60 23.04 -6.83
N LEU A 104 7.28 21.92 -6.58
CA LEU A 104 8.50 21.88 -5.76
C LEU A 104 9.66 22.64 -6.42
N ALA A 105 9.76 22.63 -7.74
CA ALA A 105 10.79 23.37 -8.46
C ALA A 105 10.55 24.89 -8.45
N GLU A 106 9.29 25.31 -8.51
CA GLU A 106 8.89 26.73 -8.62
C GLU A 106 8.78 27.44 -7.26
N ARG A 107 8.41 26.74 -6.18
CA ARG A 107 8.14 27.36 -4.87
C ARG A 107 9.16 26.95 -3.82
N ARG A 108 9.95 27.93 -3.33
CA ARG A 108 10.78 27.81 -2.13
C ARG A 108 10.08 28.50 -0.95
N GLY A 109 9.62 27.74 0.04
CA GLY A 109 8.90 28.22 1.22
C GLY A 109 8.38 27.07 2.10
N THR A 110 8.77 27.09 3.37
CA THR A 110 8.88 25.93 4.28
C THR A 110 7.60 25.13 4.60
N GLU A 111 6.40 25.70 4.40
CA GLU A 111 5.14 25.03 4.78
C GLU A 111 4.46 24.34 3.60
N LEU A 112 4.42 25.00 2.43
CA LEU A 112 3.86 24.42 1.20
C LEU A 112 4.75 23.31 0.62
N GLU A 113 6.05 23.34 0.94
CA GLU A 113 7.02 22.32 0.51
C GLU A 113 6.68 20.93 1.09
N ALA A 114 6.31 20.85 2.37
CA ALA A 114 6.00 19.58 3.03
C ALA A 114 4.76 18.92 2.42
N GLU A 115 3.71 19.69 2.20
CA GLU A 115 2.48 19.19 1.55
C GLU A 115 2.75 18.74 0.10
N THR A 116 3.55 19.51 -0.64
CA THR A 116 3.88 19.18 -2.03
C THR A 116 4.78 17.95 -2.11
N ALA A 117 5.73 17.80 -1.19
CA ALA A 117 6.55 16.61 -1.06
C ALA A 117 5.71 15.37 -0.70
N ALA A 118 4.75 15.50 0.22
CA ALA A 118 3.81 14.43 0.55
C ALA A 118 2.93 14.06 -0.66
N ALA A 119 2.47 15.03 -1.44
CA ALA A 119 1.71 14.78 -2.66
C ALA A 119 2.55 14.03 -3.71
N LEU A 120 3.83 14.40 -3.87
CA LEU A 120 4.77 13.70 -4.74
C LEU A 120 4.98 12.25 -4.26
N GLN A 121 5.23 12.05 -2.97
CA GLN A 121 5.40 10.72 -2.38
C GLN A 121 4.18 9.82 -2.63
N LYS A 122 2.96 10.36 -2.45
CA LYS A 122 1.71 9.64 -2.75
C LYS A 122 1.60 9.26 -4.25
N ALA A 123 1.94 10.18 -5.15
CA ALA A 123 1.93 9.91 -6.59
C ALA A 123 2.92 8.81 -6.99
N LEU A 124 4.16 8.89 -6.47
CA LEU A 124 5.20 7.87 -6.70
C LEU A 124 4.81 6.51 -6.15
N LEU A 125 4.18 6.47 -4.96
CA LEU A 125 3.68 5.24 -4.37
C LEU A 125 2.61 4.58 -5.26
N ARG A 126 1.63 5.36 -5.73
CA ARG A 126 0.60 4.87 -6.66
C ARG A 126 1.23 4.28 -7.92
N LEU A 127 2.17 4.98 -8.55
CA LEU A 127 2.86 4.51 -9.76
C LEU A 127 3.64 3.22 -9.52
N ARG A 128 4.32 3.10 -8.37
CA ARG A 128 5.02 1.87 -7.97
C ARG A 128 4.06 0.70 -7.86
N VAL A 129 2.98 0.87 -7.08
CA VAL A 129 2.00 -0.21 -6.84
C VAL A 129 1.24 -0.58 -8.12
N ALA A 130 0.89 0.40 -8.97
CA ALA A 130 0.29 0.14 -10.28
C ALA A 130 1.21 -0.68 -11.20
N GLY A 131 2.54 -0.56 -11.04
CA GLY A 131 3.52 -1.36 -11.76
C GLY A 131 3.56 -2.84 -11.36
N LEU A 132 3.24 -3.15 -10.11
CA LEU A 132 3.28 -4.51 -9.55
C LEU A 132 2.15 -5.41 -10.08
N ARG A 133 1.10 -4.81 -10.65
CA ARG A 133 0.03 -5.50 -11.38
C ARG A 133 0.53 -6.44 -12.49
N ARG A 134 1.76 -6.24 -13.00
CA ARG A 134 2.29 -6.91 -14.20
C ARG A 134 3.28 -8.06 -13.95
N THR A 135 3.80 -8.25 -12.74
CA THR A 135 5.00 -9.09 -12.54
C THR A 135 4.78 -10.58 -12.33
N ARG A 136 3.53 -11.07 -12.26
CA ARG A 136 3.24 -12.52 -12.32
C ARG A 136 2.64 -12.95 -13.65
N ARG A 137 3.47 -12.90 -14.69
CA ARG A 137 3.30 -13.82 -15.83
C ARG A 137 3.48 -15.24 -15.27
N ARG A 138 2.45 -16.07 -15.36
CA ARG A 138 2.49 -17.49 -14.92
C ARG A 138 3.79 -18.15 -15.43
N PRO A 139 4.51 -18.94 -14.61
CA PRO A 139 5.55 -19.82 -15.12
C PRO A 139 4.87 -20.89 -15.99
N GLY A 140 4.78 -20.63 -17.28
CA GLY A 140 4.03 -21.44 -18.26
C GLY A 140 3.87 -20.78 -19.63
N ASP A 141 4.07 -19.46 -19.74
CA ASP A 141 3.86 -18.73 -21.00
C ASP A 141 5.10 -18.74 -21.95
N ARG A 142 5.88 -19.82 -21.90
CA ARG A 142 6.94 -20.13 -22.87
C ARG A 142 6.72 -21.53 -23.44
N THR A 143 5.75 -21.66 -24.34
CA THR A 143 5.73 -22.80 -25.25
C THR A 143 5.23 -22.31 -26.61
N GLU A 144 6.07 -22.57 -27.62
CA GLU A 144 5.81 -22.55 -29.06
C GLU A 144 5.72 -21.19 -29.78
N ALA A 145 6.89 -20.77 -30.29
CA ALA A 145 7.08 -20.40 -31.70
C ALA A 145 8.52 -20.72 -32.12
#